data_AF-A0A354TMR3-F1
#
_entry.id   AF-A0A354TMR3-F1
#
_cell.length_a   1.000
_cell.length_b   1.000
_cell.length_c   1.000
_cell.angle_alpha   90.00
_cell.angle_beta   90.00
_cell.angle_gamma   90.00
#
_symmetry.space_group_name_H-M   'P 1'
#
loop_
_entity.id
_entity.type
_entity.pdbx_description
1 polymer ?
#
loop_
_entity_poly.entity_id
_entity_poly.type
_entity_poly.pdbx_seq_one_letter_code
_entity_poly.pdbx_strand_id
1 'polypeptide(L)'
;MPLDINLLFAAGVVELAGGVLILIGLWTHLASLLALITMTMAYLIAHLAWFPALNGGEMAALYWAAFLVLFTFGAGPYSADAWLELRRQEKRQNKMEESA
;
A
#
# COMPACT_ATOMS: atom_id res chain seq x y z
N MET A 1 -15.33 23.96 3.45
CA MET A 1 -14.34 24.52 4.39
C MET A 1 -12.97 24.41 3.72
N PRO A 2 -11.99 25.30 3.96
CA PRO A 2 -10.76 25.33 3.16
C PRO A 2 -9.80 24.14 3.43
N LEU A 3 -9.96 23.42 4.55
CA LEU A 3 -9.14 22.26 4.91
C LEU A 3 -9.51 20.98 4.13
N ASP A 4 -10.75 20.88 3.67
CA ASP A 4 -11.30 19.69 3.01
C ASP A 4 -10.54 19.41 1.70
N ILE A 5 -10.21 20.47 0.95
CA ILE A 5 -9.47 20.41 -0.32
C ILE A 5 -8.03 19.91 -0.09
N ASN A 6 -7.37 20.38 0.97
CA ASN A 6 -6.00 19.96 1.28
C ASN A 6 -5.95 18.48 1.70
N LEU A 7 -6.96 18.01 2.44
CA LEU A 7 -7.05 16.62 2.84
C LEU A 7 -7.36 15.69 1.67
N LEU A 8 -8.25 16.12 0.76
CA LEU A 8 -8.57 15.37 -0.46
C LEU A 8 -7.34 15.26 -1.37
N PHE A 9 -6.58 16.34 -1.52
CA PHE A 9 -5.35 16.33 -2.31
C PHE A 9 -4.29 15.41 -1.68
N ALA A 10 -4.10 15.49 -0.37
CA ALA A 10 -3.19 14.60 0.35
C ALA A 10 -3.61 13.12 0.19
N ALA A 11 -4.90 12.81 0.32
CA ALA A 11 -5.42 11.47 0.09
C ALA A 11 -5.15 11.00 -1.35
N GLY A 12 -5.42 11.82 -2.36
CA GLY A 12 -5.16 11.49 -3.76
C GLY A 12 -3.67 11.25 -4.05
N VAL A 13 -2.76 12.01 -3.44
CA VAL A 13 -1.31 11.78 -3.56
C VAL A 13 -0.91 10.45 -2.91
N VAL A 14 -1.44 10.15 -1.73
CA VAL A 14 -1.17 8.88 -1.03
C VAL A 14 -1.72 7.69 -1.81
N GLU A 15 -2.92 7.79 -2.37
CA GLU A 15 -3.54 6.73 -3.18
C GLU A 15 -2.78 6.49 -4.48
N LEU A 16 -2.39 7.55 -5.18
CA LEU A 16 -1.66 7.42 -6.44
C LEU A 16 -0.24 6.90 -6.23
N ALA A 17 0.52 7.54 -5.34
CA ALA A 17 1.90 7.13 -5.06
C ALA A 17 1.94 5.76 -4.36
N GLY A 18 1.07 5.54 -3.38
CA GLY A 18 0.93 4.27 -2.68
C GLY A 18 0.49 3.15 -3.62
N GLY A 19 -0.48 3.41 -4.50
CA GLY A 19 -0.93 2.45 -5.52
C GLY A 19 0.19 2.04 -6.47
N VAL A 20 1.01 2.99 -6.95
CA VAL A 20 2.17 2.69 -7.80
C VAL A 20 3.20 1.85 -7.05
N LEU A 21 3.52 2.19 -5.79
CA LEU A 21 4.46 1.43 -4.95
C LEU A 21 3.97 0.00 -4.69
N ILE A 22 2.69 -0.17 -4.38
CA ILE A 22 2.06 -1.47 -4.19
C ILE A 22 2.12 -2.29 -5.49
N LEU A 23 1.80 -1.67 -6.64
CA LEU A 23 1.76 -2.34 -7.94
C LEU A 23 3.13 -2.90 -8.35
N ILE A 24 4.21 -2.15 -8.11
CA ILE A 24 5.57 -2.64 -8.38
C ILE A 24 6.12 -3.56 -7.28
N GLY A 25 5.43 -3.66 -6.15
CA GLY A 25 5.89 -4.44 -5.00
C GLY A 25 7.08 -3.83 -4.27
N LEU A 26 7.16 -2.50 -4.18
CA LEU A 26 8.21 -1.78 -3.46
C LEU A 26 7.64 -1.23 -2.15
N TRP A 27 8.22 -1.62 -1.02
CA TRP A 27 7.75 -1.23 0.33
C TRP A 27 6.24 -1.45 0.54
N THR A 28 5.70 -2.54 0.01
CA THR A 28 4.25 -2.79 -0.01
C THR A 28 3.64 -2.78 1.38
N HIS A 29 4.34 -3.21 2.42
CA HIS A 29 3.85 -3.08 3.80
C HIS A 29 3.63 -1.62 4.20
N LEU A 30 4.62 -0.74 4.00
CA LEU A 30 4.50 0.68 4.35
C LEU A 30 3.45 1.40 3.50
N ALA A 31 3.46 1.16 2.19
CA ALA A 31 2.50 1.78 1.27
C ALA A 31 1.05 1.34 1.59
N SER A 32 0.83 0.05 1.87
CA SER A 32 -0.49 -0.48 2.22
C SER A 32 -0.97 0.02 3.58
N LEU A 33 -0.07 0.24 4.54
CA LEU A 33 -0.44 0.81 5.85
C LEU A 33 -0.97 2.24 5.70
N LEU A 34 -0.31 3.07 4.90
CA LEU A 34 -0.77 4.44 4.64
C LEU A 34 -2.13 4.43 3.93
N ALA A 35 -2.29 3.60 2.90
CA ALA A 35 -3.54 3.44 2.17
C ALA A 35 -4.69 2.92 3.06
N LEU A 36 -4.38 2.00 3.98
CA LEU A 36 -5.33 1.48 4.98
C LEU A 36 -5.84 2.59 5.91
N ILE A 37 -4.95 3.46 6.40
CA ILE A 37 -5.31 4.61 7.23
C ILE A 37 -6.21 5.57 6.44
N THR A 38 -5.87 5.87 5.19
CA THR A 38 -6.71 6.76 4.36
C THR A 38 -8.11 6.21 4.13
N MET A 39 -8.25 4.90 3.84
CA MET A 39 -9.57 4.28 3.67
C MET A 39 -10.36 4.20 4.97
N THR A 40 -9.68 3.97 6.11
CA THR A 40 -10.31 4.01 7.43
C THR A 40 -10.93 5.38 7.69
N MET A 41 -10.19 6.45 7.45
CA MET A 41 -10.68 7.81 7.64
C MET A 41 -11.79 8.16 6.64
N ALA A 42 -11.66 7.75 5.38
CA ALA A 42 -12.70 7.94 4.38
C ALA A 42 -14.02 7.25 4.78
N TYR A 43 -13.95 6.02 5.29
CA TYR A 43 -15.13 5.31 5.77
C TYR A 43 -15.77 6.03 6.97
N LEU A 44 -14.99 6.43 7.96
CA LEU A 44 -15.52 7.09 9.16
C LEU A 44 -16.12 8.47 8.90
N ILE A 45 -15.55 9.24 7.96
CA ILE A 45 -15.98 10.62 7.70
C ILE A 45 -17.11 10.69 6.66
N ALA A 46 -17.00 9.91 5.58
CA ALA A 46 -17.90 10.04 4.42
C ALA A 46 -18.90 8.88 4.27
N HIS A 47 -18.59 7.69 4.80
CA HIS A 47 -19.37 6.47 4.56
C HIS A 47 -19.68 5.67 5.82
N LEU A 48 -19.86 6.33 6.96
CA LEU A 48 -20.15 5.63 8.20
C LEU A 48 -21.55 4.99 8.17
N ALA A 49 -21.60 3.68 8.00
CA ALA A 49 -22.81 2.86 8.08
C ALA A 49 -22.52 1.47 8.66
N TRP A 50 -23.58 0.81 9.13
CA TRP A 50 -23.52 -0.59 9.60
C TRP A 50 -23.21 -1.56 8.46
N PHE A 51 -23.81 -1.33 7.28
CA PHE A 51 -23.47 -2.03 6.05
C PHE A 51 -22.99 -1.02 5.00
N PRO A 52 -21.77 -1.17 4.45
CA PRO A 52 -21.22 -0.24 3.45
C PRO A 52 -22.11 -0.01 2.23
N ALA A 53 -22.90 -1.02 1.85
CA ALA A 53 -23.85 -0.96 0.74
C ALA A 53 -24.98 0.07 0.94
N LEU A 54 -25.25 0.49 2.18
CA LEU A 54 -26.36 1.40 2.48
C LEU A 54 -26.05 2.87 2.17
N ASN A 55 -24.77 3.24 1.99
CA ASN A 55 -24.35 4.63 1.81
C ASN A 55 -23.19 4.79 0.80
N GLY A 56 -23.02 3.82 -0.11
CA GLY A 56 -21.97 3.87 -1.12
C GLY A 56 -20.55 3.65 -0.56
N GLY A 57 -20.40 3.21 0.68
CA GLY A 57 -19.11 2.89 1.31
C GLY A 57 -18.46 1.59 0.86
N GLU A 58 -19.07 0.90 -0.12
CA GLU A 58 -18.66 -0.41 -0.63
C GLU A 58 -17.17 -0.41 -1.04
N MET A 59 -16.78 0.58 -1.84
CA MET A 59 -15.41 0.71 -2.34
C MET A 59 -14.43 1.02 -1.22
N ALA A 60 -14.80 1.89 -0.28
CA ALA A 60 -13.96 2.22 0.88
C ALA A 60 -13.71 0.97 1.74
N ALA A 61 -14.74 0.15 1.98
CA ALA A 61 -14.62 -1.10 2.73
C ALA A 61 -13.80 -2.16 1.97
N LEU A 62 -14.01 -2.29 0.65
CA LEU A 62 -13.26 -3.22 -0.20
C LEU A 62 -11.77 -2.86 -0.24
N TYR A 63 -11.43 -1.60 -0.48
CA TYR A 63 -10.05 -1.14 -0.49
C TYR A 63 -9.41 -1.26 0.90
N TRP A 64 -10.13 -0.94 1.96
CA TRP A 64 -9.67 -1.17 3.32
C TRP A 64 -9.30 -2.64 3.56
N ALA A 65 -10.16 -3.58 3.18
CA ALA A 65 -9.88 -5.01 3.31
C ALA A 65 -8.70 -5.47 2.45
N ALA A 66 -8.62 -4.99 1.20
CA ALA A 66 -7.50 -5.30 0.30
C ALA A 66 -6.17 -4.78 0.84
N PHE A 67 -6.11 -3.54 1.32
CA PHE A 67 -4.89 -2.98 1.90
C PHE A 67 -4.51 -3.66 3.21
N LEU A 68 -5.47 -4.15 3.99
CA LEU A 68 -5.18 -4.95 5.19
C LEU A 68 -4.51 -6.29 4.83
N VAL A 69 -4.98 -6.95 3.76
CA VAL A 69 -4.36 -8.17 3.23
C VAL A 69 -2.95 -7.86 2.73
N LEU A 70 -2.77 -6.80 1.94
CA LEU A 70 -1.44 -6.43 1.43
C LEU A 70 -0.48 -6.01 2.55
N PHE A 71 -1.00 -5.34 3.59
CA PHE A 71 -0.22 -4.99 4.77
C PHE A 71 0.22 -6.21 5.57
N THR A 72 -0.56 -7.28 5.61
CA THR A 72 -0.25 -8.49 6.39
C THR A 72 0.58 -9.50 5.60
N PHE A 73 0.27 -9.73 4.33
CA PHE A 73 0.92 -10.73 3.48
C PHE A 73 2.06 -10.17 2.60
N GLY A 74 2.09 -8.86 2.36
CA GLY A 74 3.12 -8.20 1.54
C GLY A 74 2.94 -8.38 0.03
N ALA A 75 4.02 -8.13 -0.72
CA ALA A 75 4.04 -8.01 -2.18
C ALA A 75 4.22 -9.34 -2.95
N GLY A 76 4.59 -10.42 -2.26
CA GLY A 76 4.92 -11.71 -2.87
C GLY A 76 6.30 -11.77 -3.57
N PRO A 77 6.63 -12.91 -4.21
CA PRO A 77 7.97 -13.19 -4.75
C PRO A 77 8.29 -12.46 -6.07
N TYR A 78 7.28 -11.97 -6.79
CA TYR A 78 7.46 -11.19 -8.03
C TYR A 78 7.61 -9.68 -7.77
N SER A 79 7.83 -9.30 -6.51
CA SER A 79 7.96 -7.91 -6.10
C SER A 79 9.32 -7.32 -6.46
N ALA A 80 9.37 -6.00 -6.68
CA ALA A 80 10.63 -5.28 -6.86
C ALA A 80 11.57 -5.47 -5.65
N ASP A 81 11.01 -5.52 -4.43
CA ASP A 81 11.77 -5.80 -3.21
C ASP A 81 12.47 -7.17 -3.28
N ALA A 82 11.74 -8.23 -3.64
CA ALA A 82 12.31 -9.58 -3.77
C ALA A 82 13.40 -9.63 -4.86
N TRP A 83 13.17 -8.98 -6.00
CA TRP A 83 14.15 -8.91 -7.08
C TRP A 83 15.42 -8.16 -6.67
N LEU A 84 15.31 -7.06 -5.92
CA LEU A 84 16.45 -6.32 -5.40
C LEU A 84 17.25 -7.14 -4.39
N GLU A 85 16.58 -7.93 -3.56
CA GLU A 85 17.23 -8.81 -2.60
C GLU A 85 18.01 -9.94 -3.27
N LEU A 86 17.45 -10.59 -4.30
CA LEU A 86 18.14 -11.60 -5.09
C LEU A 86 19.43 -11.06 -5.72
N ARG A 87 19.38 -9.86 -6.33
CA ARG A 87 20.59 -9.23 -6.90
C ARG A 87 21.64 -8.88 -5.85
N ARG A 88 21.24 -8.56 -4.61
CA ARG A 88 22.18 -8.32 -3.52
C ARG A 88 22.88 -9.61 -3.08
N GLN A 89 22.15 -10.74 -3.08
CA GLN A 89 22.70 -12.06 -2.76
C GLN A 89 23.73 -12.48 -3.82
N GLU A 90 23.40 -12.37 -5.11
CA GLU A 90 24.31 -12.67 -6.23
C GLU A 90 25.63 -11.89 -6.12
N LYS A 91 25.54 -10.57 -5.89
CA LYS A 91 26.74 -9.73 -5.70
C LYS A 91 27.59 -10.12 -4.50
N ARG A 92 26.95 -10.57 -3.40
CA ARG A 92 27.66 -11.03 -2.20
C ARG A 92 28.37 -12.35 -2.45
N GLN A 93 27.74 -13.27 -3.18
CA GLN A 93 28.32 -14.56 -3.54
C GLN A 93 29.57 -14.38 -4.42
N ASN A 94 29.48 -13.63 -5.51
CA ASN A 94 30.62 -13.40 -6.41
C ASN A 94 31.82 -12.80 -5.67
N LYS A 95 31.58 -11.87 -4.74
CA LYS A 95 32.63 -11.26 -3.93
C LYS A 95 33.35 -12.27 -3.02
N MET A 96 32.63 -13.27 -2.48
CA MET A 96 33.23 -14.34 -1.67
C MET A 96 34.06 -15.30 -2.52
N GLU A 97 33.60 -15.63 -3.73
CA GLU A 97 34.34 -16.47 -4.69
C GLU A 97 35.62 -15.80 -5.18
N GLU A 98 35.62 -14.48 -5.42
CA GLU A 98 36.83 -13.73 -5.78
C GLU A 98 37.85 -13.60 -4.63
N SER A 99 37.44 -13.81 -3.37
CA SER A 99 38.28 -13.65 -2.19
C SER A 99 38.85 -14.98 -1.65
N ALA A 100 38.53 -16.11 -2.27
CA ALA A 100 38.96 -17.47 -1.89
C ALA A 100 40.08 -17.97 -2.80
#